data_AF-A0A954K180-F1
#
_entry.id   AF-A0A954K180-F1
#
_cell.length_a   1.000
_cell.length_b   1.000
_cell.length_c   1.000
_cell.angle_alpha   90.00
_cell.angle_beta   90.00
_cell.angle_gamma   90.00
#
_symmetry.space_group_name_H-M   'P 1'
#
loop_
_entity.id
_entity.type
_entity.pdbx_description
1 polymer ?
#
loop_
_entity_poly.entity_id
_entity_poly.type
_entity_poly.pdbx_seq_one_letter_code
_entity_poly.pdbx_strand_id
1 'polypeptide(L)'
;MSDEFELPSHLELRKLSKASIAVFAIRCALRVQPLLVSWKKPNTEYKEAVVKLNRACRILFKYTYYGSRDADLASNSAADAAANADAYAYRANAGATTLSATRSIKSGIDAYTSYGPSVDAYAVSAARSVIDALEPAAISATISAIREDYNRLKEIKNEVTDASETGPLGDLWHGSPPDWYLDAKAKYDKTIVEWEREVGGESPKDRVMRFEESNPEPLISVYFDDSEFTKEEMAAFLEYVSESYRSLGGEGLKVVDGKTLLPENARVVL
;
A
#
# COMPACT_ATOMS: atom_id res chain seq x y z
N MET A 1 22.86 19.02 -22.67
CA MET A 1 22.80 17.60 -22.29
C MET A 1 21.78 17.50 -21.17
N SER A 2 20.83 16.59 -21.29
CA SER A 2 19.45 16.73 -20.81
C SER A 2 19.25 16.43 -19.32
N ASP A 3 18.60 17.36 -18.61
CA ASP A 3 18.13 17.21 -17.21
C ASP A 3 17.11 16.05 -17.02
N GLU A 4 16.71 15.40 -18.11
CA GLU A 4 15.76 14.27 -18.15
C GLU A 4 16.27 13.00 -17.45
N PHE A 5 17.58 12.86 -17.21
CA PHE A 5 18.18 11.69 -16.58
C PHE A 5 18.57 11.88 -15.12
N GLU A 6 18.07 12.93 -14.47
CA GLU A 6 18.29 13.17 -13.05
C GLU A 6 17.05 12.82 -12.22
N LEU A 7 17.27 12.43 -10.96
CA LEU A 7 16.18 12.27 -9.99
C LEU A 7 15.69 13.65 -9.50
N PRO A 8 14.40 13.79 -9.12
CA PRO A 8 13.92 14.98 -8.43
C PRO A 8 14.75 15.34 -7.20
N SER A 9 15.21 16.58 -7.15
CA SER A 9 15.93 17.15 -6.02
C SER A 9 14.99 17.49 -4.86
N HIS A 10 15.55 17.73 -3.67
CA HIS A 10 14.78 18.22 -2.52
C HIS A 10 13.99 19.49 -2.82
N LEU A 11 14.61 20.44 -3.54
CA LEU A 11 13.98 21.72 -3.89
C LEU A 11 12.82 21.55 -4.88
N GLU A 12 12.91 20.55 -5.75
CA GLU A 12 11.83 20.18 -6.65
C GLU A 12 10.66 19.55 -5.89
N LEU A 13 10.93 18.54 -5.04
CA LEU A 13 9.89 17.87 -4.27
C LEU A 13 9.14 18.81 -3.32
N ARG A 14 9.81 19.83 -2.75
CA ARG A 14 9.18 20.85 -1.91
C ARG A 14 8.12 21.70 -2.62
N LYS A 15 8.01 21.62 -3.94
CA LYS A 15 6.93 22.27 -4.72
C LYS A 15 5.64 21.48 -4.68
N LEU A 16 5.68 20.23 -4.23
CA LEU A 16 4.51 19.35 -4.08
C LEU A 16 3.90 19.49 -2.69
N SER A 17 2.63 19.07 -2.55
CA SER A 17 2.01 18.87 -1.25
C SER A 17 2.71 17.74 -0.48
N LYS A 18 2.59 17.71 0.85
CA LYS A 18 3.23 16.66 1.66
C LYS A 18 2.70 15.26 1.31
N ALA A 19 1.39 15.07 1.11
CA ALA A 19 0.90 13.76 0.72
C ALA A 19 1.35 13.38 -0.70
N SER A 20 1.45 14.34 -1.63
CA SER A 20 2.03 14.07 -2.95
C SER A 20 3.49 13.62 -2.87
N ILE A 21 4.29 14.20 -1.96
CA ILE A 21 5.68 13.74 -1.71
C ILE A 21 5.68 12.30 -1.14
N ALA A 22 4.76 11.98 -0.24
CA ALA A 22 4.60 10.63 0.28
C ALA A 22 4.21 9.61 -0.80
N VAL A 23 3.23 9.96 -1.65
CA VAL A 23 2.82 9.14 -2.81
C VAL A 23 4.01 8.89 -3.75
N PHE A 24 4.77 9.94 -4.07
CA PHE A 24 5.99 9.81 -4.86
C PHE A 24 6.99 8.81 -4.23
N ALA A 25 7.21 8.90 -2.92
CA ALA A 25 8.13 8.01 -2.21
C ALA A 25 7.63 6.55 -2.20
N ILE A 26 6.33 6.33 -1.99
CA ILE A 26 5.70 5.00 -2.06
C ILE A 26 5.81 4.40 -3.46
N ARG A 27 5.62 5.20 -4.51
CA ARG A 27 5.77 4.72 -5.89
C ARG A 27 7.22 4.41 -6.26
N CYS A 28 8.19 5.12 -5.69
CA CYS A 28 9.60 4.70 -5.78
C CYS A 28 9.77 3.30 -5.16
N ALA A 29 9.30 3.12 -3.92
CA ALA A 29 9.37 1.86 -3.20
C ALA A 29 8.73 0.68 -3.95
N LEU A 30 7.56 0.90 -4.54
CA LEU A 30 6.81 -0.08 -5.33
C LEU A 30 7.60 -0.65 -6.52
N ARG A 31 8.44 0.16 -7.17
CA ARG A 31 9.20 -0.29 -8.35
C ARG A 31 10.22 -1.36 -8.01
N VAL A 32 10.72 -1.38 -6.77
CA VAL A 32 11.75 -2.33 -6.31
C VAL A 32 11.23 -3.36 -5.31
N GLN A 33 9.99 -3.25 -4.85
CA GLN A 33 9.34 -4.25 -3.99
C GLN A 33 9.49 -5.69 -4.50
N PRO A 34 9.38 -5.99 -5.81
CA PRO A 34 9.55 -7.36 -6.30
C PRO A 34 10.93 -7.97 -6.00
N LEU A 35 11.96 -7.14 -5.82
CA LEU A 35 13.32 -7.60 -5.56
C LEU A 35 13.50 -8.16 -4.14
N LEU A 36 12.55 -7.95 -3.22
CA LEU A 36 12.61 -8.48 -1.86
C LEU A 36 12.63 -10.02 -1.82
N VAL A 37 12.08 -10.69 -2.83
CA VAL A 37 12.10 -12.17 -2.90
C VAL A 37 13.30 -12.72 -3.69
N SER A 38 14.22 -11.85 -4.10
CA SER A 38 15.43 -12.26 -4.83
C SER A 38 16.47 -12.93 -3.93
N TRP A 39 16.35 -12.82 -2.61
CA TRP A 39 17.27 -13.48 -1.69
C TRP A 39 17.15 -15.01 -1.79
N LYS A 40 18.27 -15.67 -2.09
CA LYS A 40 18.33 -17.13 -2.32
C LYS A 40 18.08 -18.00 -1.08
N LYS A 41 18.33 -17.48 0.12
CA LYS A 41 18.25 -18.24 1.38
C LYS A 41 17.61 -17.40 2.49
N PRO A 42 16.33 -17.00 2.35
CA PRO A 42 15.63 -16.22 3.36
C PRO A 42 15.36 -17.09 4.60
N ASN A 43 15.73 -16.62 5.77
CA ASN A 43 15.33 -17.21 7.05
C ASN A 43 13.90 -16.77 7.43
N THR A 44 13.37 -17.36 8.50
CA THR A 44 11.99 -17.08 8.97
C THR A 44 11.79 -15.61 9.32
N GLU A 45 12.74 -14.99 10.03
CA GLU A 45 12.64 -13.60 10.47
C GLU A 45 12.55 -12.63 9.28
N TYR A 46 13.30 -12.88 8.21
CA TYR A 46 13.22 -12.08 6.99
C TYR A 46 11.90 -12.27 6.25
N LYS A 47 11.41 -13.50 6.14
CA LYS A 47 10.10 -13.77 5.54
C LYS A 47 9.00 -13.02 6.29
N GLU A 48 9.02 -13.04 7.62
CA GLU A 48 8.09 -12.31 8.47
C GLU A 48 8.15 -10.80 8.21
N ALA A 49 9.36 -10.24 8.18
CA ALA A 49 9.60 -8.85 7.83
C ALA A 49 9.01 -8.47 6.47
N VAL A 50 9.32 -9.22 5.42
CA VAL A 50 8.80 -8.94 4.06
C VAL A 50 7.28 -9.09 3.97
N VAL A 51 6.69 -10.06 4.68
CA VAL A 51 5.22 -10.21 4.75
C VAL A 51 4.57 -9.02 5.46
N LYS A 52 5.11 -8.57 6.59
CA LYS A 52 4.63 -7.37 7.29
C LYS A 52 4.73 -6.14 6.39
N LEU A 53 5.84 -6.00 5.66
CA LEU A 53 6.07 -4.91 4.71
C LEU A 53 5.07 -4.93 3.55
N ASN A 54 4.82 -6.10 2.96
CA ASN A 54 3.81 -6.26 1.92
C ASN A 54 2.42 -5.79 2.38
N ARG A 55 2.04 -6.14 3.61
CA ARG A 55 0.77 -5.71 4.21
C ARG A 55 0.72 -4.20 4.42
N ALA A 56 1.79 -3.62 4.95
CA ALA A 56 1.92 -2.17 5.10
C ALA A 56 1.73 -1.45 3.75
N CYS A 57 2.40 -1.90 2.70
CA CYS A 57 2.22 -1.36 1.35
C CYS A 57 0.77 -1.48 0.85
N ARG A 58 0.11 -2.63 1.03
CA ARG A 58 -1.30 -2.82 0.65
C ARG A 58 -2.25 -1.86 1.37
N ILE A 59 -1.99 -1.58 2.65
CA ILE A 59 -2.76 -0.63 3.45
C ILE A 59 -2.61 0.79 2.86
N LEU A 60 -1.38 1.17 2.52
CA LEU A 60 -1.06 2.48 1.95
C LEU A 60 -1.65 2.70 0.54
N PHE A 61 -1.97 1.64 -0.21
CA PHE A 61 -2.60 1.75 -1.54
C PHE A 61 -4.10 2.02 -1.52
N LYS A 62 -4.80 1.62 -0.46
CA LYS A 62 -6.27 1.55 -0.48
C LYS A 62 -6.99 2.69 0.21
N TYR A 63 -6.31 3.50 1.01
CA TYR A 63 -6.98 4.44 1.90
C TYR A 63 -6.38 5.84 1.82
N THR A 64 -7.23 6.77 1.37
CA THR A 64 -6.95 8.20 1.22
C THR A 64 -7.10 8.97 2.55
N TYR A 65 -7.48 8.29 3.64
CA TYR A 65 -7.86 8.92 4.90
C TYR A 65 -7.51 8.01 6.09
N TYR A 66 -6.23 7.98 6.49
CA TYR A 66 -5.85 7.32 7.75
C TYR A 66 -5.65 8.33 8.87
N GLY A 67 -6.11 7.94 10.06
CA GLY A 67 -5.58 8.47 11.32
C GLY A 67 -4.16 7.96 11.54
N SER A 68 -3.36 8.68 12.32
CA SER A 68 -1.91 8.43 12.50
C SER A 68 -1.54 6.99 12.88
N ARG A 69 -2.45 6.23 13.51
CA ARG A 69 -2.18 4.91 14.10
C ARG A 69 -1.79 3.81 13.09
N ASP A 70 -2.48 3.70 11.95
CA ASP A 70 -2.19 2.64 10.97
C ASP A 70 -0.95 2.97 10.15
N ALA A 71 -0.71 4.26 9.92
CA ALA A 71 0.53 4.78 9.36
C ALA A 71 1.71 4.43 10.28
N ASP A 72 1.57 4.63 11.60
CA ASP A 72 2.59 4.24 12.59
C ASP A 72 2.87 2.72 12.59
N LEU A 73 1.84 1.88 12.50
CA LEU A 73 2.00 0.42 12.40
C LEU A 73 2.73 0.00 11.11
N ALA A 74 2.43 0.65 9.99
CA ALA A 74 3.12 0.44 8.72
C ALA A 74 4.60 0.87 8.82
N SER A 75 4.89 2.02 9.42
CA SER A 75 6.27 2.52 9.63
C SER A 75 7.07 1.62 10.56
N ASN A 76 6.50 1.18 11.69
CA ASN A 76 7.16 0.23 12.58
C ASN A 76 7.46 -1.10 11.87
N SER A 77 6.51 -1.61 11.08
CA SER A 77 6.71 -2.83 10.28
C SER A 77 7.82 -2.67 9.23
N ALA A 78 7.91 -1.50 8.60
CA ALA A 78 8.96 -1.19 7.63
C ALA A 78 10.33 -1.01 8.27
N ALA A 79 10.37 -0.37 9.43
CA ALA A 79 11.58 -0.22 10.23
C ALA A 79 12.09 -1.57 10.72
N ASP A 80 11.21 -2.46 11.19
CA ASP A 80 11.55 -3.84 11.54
C ASP A 80 12.10 -4.59 10.32
N ALA A 81 11.46 -4.47 9.15
CA ALA A 81 11.93 -5.13 7.94
C ALA A 81 13.29 -4.61 7.48
N ALA A 82 13.52 -3.30 7.54
CA ALA A 82 14.79 -2.66 7.23
C ALA A 82 15.89 -3.04 8.22
N ALA A 83 15.61 -3.01 9.52
CA ALA A 83 16.59 -3.39 10.55
C ALA A 83 17.01 -4.86 10.40
N ASN A 84 16.05 -5.75 10.12
CA ASN A 84 16.36 -7.14 9.81
C ASN A 84 17.16 -7.26 8.51
N ALA A 85 16.73 -6.61 7.42
CA ALA A 85 17.46 -6.61 6.16
C ALA A 85 18.90 -6.07 6.30
N ASP A 86 19.12 -4.98 7.04
CA ASP A 86 20.45 -4.42 7.36
C ASP A 86 21.29 -5.43 8.19
N ALA A 87 20.71 -6.00 9.25
CA ALA A 87 21.39 -6.99 10.09
C ALA A 87 21.81 -8.25 9.32
N TYR A 88 21.01 -8.68 8.34
CA TYR A 88 21.28 -9.86 7.52
C TYR A 88 22.12 -9.56 6.27
N ALA A 89 22.03 -8.36 5.69
CA ALA A 89 22.91 -7.89 4.62
C ALA A 89 24.39 -7.86 5.07
N TYR A 90 24.63 -7.63 6.37
CA TYR A 90 25.97 -7.71 6.95
C TYR A 90 26.51 -9.15 7.05
N ARG A 91 25.64 -10.17 7.07
CA ARG A 91 26.01 -11.57 7.39
C ARG A 91 25.98 -12.55 6.23
N ALA A 92 25.28 -12.22 5.15
CA ALA A 92 25.22 -13.05 3.96
C ALA A 92 25.13 -12.15 2.73
N ASN A 93 25.56 -12.69 1.60
CA ASN A 93 25.46 -12.14 0.25
C ASN A 93 23.97 -11.98 -0.21
N ALA A 94 23.11 -11.42 0.65
CA ALA A 94 21.71 -11.08 0.39
C ALA A 94 21.56 -9.96 -0.65
N GLY A 95 22.69 -9.48 -1.20
CA GLY A 95 22.79 -8.63 -2.37
C GLY A 95 22.43 -7.19 -2.02
N ALA A 96 23.32 -6.25 -2.32
CA ALA A 96 23.06 -4.82 -2.15
C ALA A 96 21.68 -4.41 -2.68
N THR A 97 21.20 -5.07 -3.74
CA THR A 97 19.83 -4.99 -4.28
C THR A 97 18.71 -5.11 -3.23
N THR A 98 18.68 -6.19 -2.45
CA THR A 98 17.59 -6.43 -1.47
C THR A 98 17.60 -5.38 -0.37
N LEU A 99 18.80 -4.97 0.04
CA LEU A 99 19.00 -3.95 1.06
C LEU A 99 18.49 -2.59 0.58
N SER A 100 18.91 -2.19 -0.62
CA SER A 100 18.48 -0.95 -1.26
C SER A 100 16.97 -0.93 -1.51
N ALA A 101 16.37 -2.05 -1.93
CA ALA A 101 14.91 -2.17 -2.04
C ALA A 101 14.21 -1.96 -0.69
N THR A 102 14.73 -2.57 0.38
CA THR A 102 14.14 -2.43 1.72
C THR A 102 14.27 -0.99 2.24
N ARG A 103 15.42 -0.34 2.03
CA ARG A 103 15.62 1.08 2.36
C ARG A 103 14.68 2.00 1.59
N SER A 104 14.47 1.72 0.30
CA SER A 104 13.52 2.48 -0.51
C SER A 104 12.11 2.42 0.08
N ILE A 105 11.65 1.22 0.46
CA ILE A 105 10.33 1.03 1.05
C ILE A 105 10.22 1.69 2.42
N LYS A 106 11.24 1.55 3.28
CA LYS A 106 11.27 2.24 4.57
C LYS A 106 11.12 3.75 4.38
N SER A 107 11.93 4.34 3.49
CA SER A 107 11.87 5.77 3.21
C SER A 107 10.52 6.19 2.59
N GLY A 108 9.89 5.34 1.77
CA GLY A 108 8.54 5.56 1.28
C GLY A 108 7.51 5.65 2.40
N ILE A 109 7.61 4.75 3.38
CA ILE A 109 6.69 4.71 4.52
C ILE A 109 6.97 5.85 5.50
N ASP A 110 8.23 6.16 5.79
CA ASP A 110 8.62 7.30 6.62
C ASP A 110 8.16 8.63 6.01
N ALA A 111 8.18 8.76 4.68
CA ALA A 111 7.62 9.94 4.01
C ALA A 111 6.11 10.06 4.24
N TYR A 112 5.39 8.93 4.24
CA TYR A 112 3.94 8.92 4.47
C TYR A 112 3.56 9.20 5.92
N THR A 113 4.31 8.69 6.89
CA THR A 113 4.04 8.93 8.32
C THR A 113 4.53 10.29 8.80
N SER A 114 5.53 10.87 8.14
CA SER A 114 6.09 12.14 8.53
C SER A 114 5.21 13.31 8.07
N TYR A 115 4.48 13.90 9.01
CA TYR A 115 3.88 15.23 8.82
C TYR A 115 4.92 16.37 8.90
N GLY A 116 6.20 16.05 9.12
CA GLY A 116 7.28 16.99 9.42
C GLY A 116 7.97 17.60 8.19
N PRO A 117 8.97 18.47 8.42
CA PRO A 117 9.77 19.11 7.36
C PRO A 117 10.73 18.16 6.62
N SER A 118 10.75 16.87 6.98
CA SER A 118 11.70 15.89 6.44
C SER A 118 11.12 15.00 5.34
N VAL A 119 9.86 15.18 4.96
CA VAL A 119 9.17 14.32 3.98
C VAL A 119 9.86 14.29 2.61
N ASP A 120 10.44 15.43 2.19
CA ASP A 120 11.24 15.54 0.96
C ASP A 120 12.53 14.73 1.05
N ALA A 121 13.19 14.71 2.21
CA ALA A 121 14.40 13.92 2.40
C ALA A 121 14.15 12.42 2.34
N TYR A 122 13.05 11.96 2.92
CA TYR A 122 12.64 10.56 2.79
C TYR A 122 12.30 10.20 1.35
N ALA A 123 11.58 11.06 0.63
CA ALA A 123 11.28 10.83 -0.78
C ALA A 123 12.53 10.77 -1.68
N VAL A 124 13.50 11.67 -1.49
CA VAL A 124 14.80 11.59 -2.20
C VAL A 124 15.55 10.31 -1.85
N SER A 125 15.55 9.92 -0.57
CA SER A 125 16.18 8.66 -0.15
C SER A 125 15.50 7.45 -0.79
N ALA A 126 14.17 7.44 -0.88
CA ALA A 126 13.42 6.36 -1.51
C ALA A 126 13.83 6.20 -2.98
N ALA A 127 13.88 7.32 -3.73
CA ALA A 127 14.28 7.33 -5.13
C ALA A 127 15.73 6.89 -5.34
N ARG A 128 16.67 7.35 -4.52
CA ARG A 128 18.09 6.93 -4.62
C ARG A 128 18.28 5.45 -4.34
N SER A 129 17.63 4.94 -3.29
CA SER A 129 17.69 3.52 -2.96
C SER A 129 17.03 2.62 -4.01
N VAL A 130 16.13 3.13 -4.85
CA VAL A 130 15.69 2.40 -6.05
C VAL A 130 16.87 2.21 -7.01
N ILE A 131 17.60 3.29 -7.33
CA ILE A 131 18.72 3.24 -8.27
C ILE A 131 19.83 2.31 -7.76
N ASP A 132 20.15 2.40 -6.47
CA ASP A 132 21.15 1.53 -5.82
C ASP A 132 20.74 0.05 -5.82
N ALA A 133 19.47 -0.27 -6.06
CA ALA A 133 18.99 -1.65 -6.12
C ALA A 133 19.19 -2.30 -7.50
N LEU A 134 19.42 -1.50 -8.54
CA LEU A 134 19.26 -1.91 -9.93
C LEU A 134 20.60 -2.07 -10.65
N GLU A 135 20.59 -2.99 -11.62
CA GLU A 135 21.68 -3.12 -12.59
C GLU A 135 21.72 -1.89 -13.53
N PRO A 136 22.89 -1.50 -14.06
CA PRO A 136 23.05 -0.30 -14.88
C PRO A 136 22.07 -0.17 -16.05
N ALA A 137 21.73 -1.29 -16.70
CA ALA A 137 20.80 -1.33 -17.82
C ALA A 137 19.35 -0.92 -17.46
N ALA A 138 18.97 -1.06 -16.19
CA ALA A 138 17.63 -0.73 -15.69
C ALA A 138 17.49 0.71 -15.16
N ILE A 139 18.62 1.40 -14.92
CA ILE A 139 18.63 2.72 -14.26
C ILE A 139 17.89 3.76 -15.08
N SER A 140 18.17 3.84 -16.39
CA SER A 140 17.61 4.88 -17.26
C SER A 140 16.07 4.86 -17.29
N ALA A 141 15.47 3.70 -17.58
CA ALA A 141 14.02 3.53 -17.61
C ALA A 141 13.38 3.85 -16.24
N THR A 142 14.08 3.52 -15.15
CA THR A 142 13.60 3.78 -13.79
C THR A 142 13.63 5.26 -13.44
N ILE A 143 14.69 5.97 -13.80
CA ILE A 143 14.76 7.43 -13.62
C ILE A 143 13.66 8.12 -14.43
N SER A 144 13.45 7.72 -15.68
CA SER A 144 12.38 8.28 -16.51
C SER A 144 11.00 8.09 -15.87
N ALA A 145 10.70 6.89 -15.37
CA ALA A 145 9.42 6.62 -14.69
C ALA A 145 9.25 7.44 -13.40
N ILE A 146 10.31 7.55 -12.58
CA ILE A 146 10.30 8.38 -11.36
C ILE A 146 10.08 9.86 -11.70
N ARG A 147 10.72 10.36 -12.76
CA ARG A 147 10.58 11.76 -13.18
C ARG A 147 9.18 12.06 -13.69
N GLU A 148 8.58 11.13 -14.42
CA GLU A 148 7.20 11.24 -14.91
C GLU A 148 6.18 11.29 -13.76
N ASP A 149 6.34 10.46 -12.71
CA ASP A 149 5.53 10.56 -11.48
C ASP A 149 5.59 11.98 -10.88
N TYR A 150 6.80 12.54 -10.74
CA TYR A 150 6.99 13.89 -10.22
C TYR A 150 6.31 14.95 -11.09
N ASN A 151 6.45 14.85 -12.42
CA ASN A 151 5.84 15.79 -13.36
C ASN A 151 4.31 15.74 -13.27
N ARG A 152 3.70 14.55 -13.23
CA ARG A 152 2.25 14.38 -13.06
C ARG A 152 1.76 14.94 -11.74
N LEU A 153 2.46 14.64 -10.63
CA LEU A 153 2.12 15.18 -9.31
C LEU A 153 2.17 16.70 -9.27
N LYS A 154 3.10 17.32 -10.01
CA LYS A 154 3.22 18.78 -10.11
C LYS A 154 2.05 19.40 -10.89
N GLU A 155 1.49 18.69 -11.86
CA GLU A 155 0.38 19.15 -12.70
C GLU A 155 -0.99 18.98 -12.03
N ILE A 156 -1.14 18.01 -11.14
CA ILE A 156 -2.38 17.78 -10.40
C ILE A 156 -2.56 18.88 -9.34
N LYS A 157 -3.64 19.66 -9.46
CA LYS A 157 -3.94 20.79 -8.57
C LYS A 157 -4.33 20.37 -7.15
N ASN A 158 -4.88 19.18 -7.01
CA ASN A 158 -5.35 18.64 -5.74
C ASN A 158 -4.27 17.78 -5.09
N GLU A 159 -4.36 17.63 -3.77
CA GLU A 159 -3.52 16.70 -3.05
C GLU A 159 -3.78 15.26 -3.54
N VAL A 160 -2.69 14.52 -3.80
CA VAL A 160 -2.75 13.13 -4.23
C VAL A 160 -2.32 12.27 -3.06
N THR A 161 -3.21 11.36 -2.66
CA THR A 161 -3.00 10.42 -1.55
C THR A 161 -2.97 8.96 -2.01
N ASP A 162 -3.36 8.69 -3.24
CA ASP A 162 -3.43 7.34 -3.82
C ASP A 162 -2.19 7.06 -4.67
N ALA A 163 -1.38 6.11 -4.19
CA ALA A 163 -0.16 5.65 -4.86
C ALA A 163 -0.36 4.43 -5.77
N SER A 164 -1.57 3.86 -5.80
CA SER A 164 -1.87 2.65 -6.56
C SER A 164 -1.75 2.86 -8.08
N GLU A 165 -1.58 1.77 -8.83
CA GLU A 165 -1.56 1.81 -10.30
C GLU A 165 -2.93 2.14 -10.90
N THR A 166 -4.00 2.01 -10.12
CA THR A 166 -5.36 2.46 -10.47
C THR A 166 -5.65 3.90 -10.07
N GLY A 167 -4.72 4.55 -9.39
CA GLY A 167 -4.86 5.91 -8.87
C GLY A 167 -4.62 7.01 -9.91
N PRO A 168 -4.59 8.29 -9.48
CA PRO A 168 -4.47 9.44 -10.36
C PRO A 168 -3.20 9.49 -11.22
N LEU A 169 -2.15 8.78 -10.81
CA LEU A 169 -0.89 8.71 -11.54
C LEU A 169 -0.87 7.59 -12.60
N GLY A 170 -1.82 6.66 -12.54
CA GLY A 170 -1.89 5.47 -13.39
C GLY A 170 -0.73 4.50 -13.16
N ASP A 171 -0.43 3.73 -14.21
CA ASP A 171 0.59 2.68 -14.24
C ASP A 171 1.94 3.14 -13.66
N LEU A 172 2.61 2.25 -12.95
CA LEU A 172 3.87 2.53 -12.25
C LEU A 172 5.01 2.93 -13.20
N TRP A 173 4.96 2.48 -14.46
CA TRP A 173 6.04 2.69 -15.42
C TRP A 173 5.70 3.72 -16.50
N HIS A 174 4.48 4.26 -16.51
CA HIS A 174 3.98 5.21 -17.51
C HIS A 174 4.22 4.75 -18.96
N GLY A 175 4.07 3.44 -19.18
CA GLY A 175 4.44 2.74 -20.40
C GLY A 175 4.78 1.30 -20.10
N SER A 176 5.62 0.68 -20.92
CA SER A 176 6.01 -0.71 -20.74
C SER A 176 6.98 -0.89 -19.56
N PRO A 177 6.66 -1.73 -18.56
CA PRO A 177 7.61 -2.10 -17.52
C PRO A 177 8.84 -2.80 -18.11
N PRO A 178 10.02 -2.64 -17.50
CA PRO A 178 11.21 -3.40 -17.89
C PRO A 178 11.04 -4.91 -17.66
N ASP A 179 11.66 -5.74 -18.51
CA ASP A 179 11.56 -7.22 -18.42
C ASP A 179 11.95 -7.76 -17.04
N TRP A 180 13.02 -7.23 -16.45
CA TRP A 180 13.46 -7.64 -15.11
C TRP A 180 12.37 -7.43 -14.05
N TYR A 181 11.55 -6.39 -14.20
CA TYR A 181 10.48 -6.07 -13.26
C TYR A 181 9.34 -7.08 -13.41
N LEU A 182 8.98 -7.43 -14.65
CA LEU A 182 7.96 -8.45 -14.92
C LEU A 182 8.35 -9.81 -14.34
N ASP A 183 9.58 -10.24 -14.57
CA ASP A 183 10.13 -11.49 -14.03
C ASP A 183 10.16 -11.49 -12.50
N ALA A 184 10.69 -10.40 -11.91
CA ALA A 184 10.76 -10.24 -10.46
C ALA A 184 9.36 -10.19 -9.84
N LYS A 185 8.41 -9.51 -10.48
CA LYS A 185 7.03 -9.37 -10.01
C LYS A 185 6.29 -10.69 -10.03
N ALA A 186 6.39 -11.46 -11.11
CA ALA A 186 5.79 -12.79 -11.20
C ALA A 186 6.32 -13.73 -10.09
N LYS A 187 7.63 -13.66 -9.82
CA LYS A 187 8.24 -14.39 -8.71
C LYS A 187 7.74 -13.88 -7.35
N TYR A 188 7.70 -12.57 -7.15
CA TYR A 188 7.23 -11.93 -5.93
C TYR A 188 5.81 -12.33 -5.58
N ASP A 189 4.89 -12.19 -6.53
CA ASP A 189 3.46 -12.45 -6.31
C ASP A 189 3.23 -13.92 -5.91
N LYS A 190 4.01 -14.86 -6.46
CA LYS A 190 3.98 -16.27 -6.02
C LYS A 190 4.59 -16.44 -4.62
N THR A 191 5.81 -15.95 -4.42
CA THR A 191 6.59 -16.19 -3.20
C THR A 191 5.98 -15.51 -1.97
N ILE A 192 5.38 -14.33 -2.12
CA ILE A 192 4.78 -13.62 -0.99
C ILE A 192 3.58 -14.39 -0.42
N VAL A 193 2.77 -15.02 -1.27
CA VAL A 193 1.64 -15.87 -0.86
C VAL A 193 2.13 -17.14 -0.15
N GLU A 194 3.24 -17.72 -0.61
CA GLU A 194 3.86 -18.87 0.07
C GLU A 194 4.39 -18.44 1.46
N TRP A 195 5.13 -17.35 1.54
CA TRP A 195 5.66 -16.84 2.81
C TRP A 195 4.57 -16.44 3.79
N GLU A 196 3.47 -15.82 3.32
CA GLU A 196 2.32 -15.48 4.15
C GLU A 196 1.69 -16.69 4.85
N ARG A 197 1.72 -17.87 4.20
CA ARG A 197 1.27 -19.14 4.79
C ARG A 197 2.29 -19.70 5.77
N GLU A 198 3.57 -19.69 5.42
CA GLU A 198 4.67 -20.21 6.26
C GLU A 198 4.80 -19.44 7.57
N VAL A 199 4.84 -18.10 7.50
CA VAL A 199 4.86 -17.21 8.69
C VAL A 199 3.45 -16.99 9.27
N GLY A 200 2.47 -17.59 8.60
CA GLY A 200 1.05 -17.53 8.90
C GLY A 200 0.68 -18.23 10.17
N GLY A 201 1.10 -19.49 10.32
CA GLY A 201 0.68 -20.42 11.39
C GLY A 201 -0.82 -20.75 11.38
N GLU A 202 -1.65 -19.76 11.04
CA GLU A 202 -3.09 -19.83 10.85
C GLU A 202 -3.39 -19.58 9.37
N SER A 203 -4.36 -20.31 8.82
CA SER A 203 -4.63 -20.32 7.39
C SER A 203 -5.02 -18.92 6.89
N PRO A 204 -4.91 -18.61 5.57
CA PRO A 204 -5.46 -17.38 5.01
C PRO A 204 -6.94 -17.14 5.37
N LYS A 205 -7.71 -18.18 5.69
CA LYS A 205 -9.10 -18.06 6.18
C LYS A 205 -9.18 -17.51 7.62
N ASP A 206 -8.16 -17.71 8.44
CA ASP A 206 -8.14 -17.27 9.84
C ASP A 206 -7.60 -15.83 10.00
N ARG A 207 -6.71 -15.39 9.10
CA ARG A 207 -6.17 -14.02 9.10
C ARG A 207 -7.02 -13.00 8.35
N VAL A 208 -7.74 -13.42 7.31
CA VAL A 208 -8.75 -12.59 6.66
C VAL A 208 -9.89 -12.32 7.64
N MET A 209 -10.29 -13.31 8.46
CA MET A 209 -11.27 -13.07 9.53
C MET A 209 -10.80 -12.03 10.57
N ARG A 210 -9.56 -12.05 11.07
CA ARG A 210 -9.13 -11.07 12.11
C ARG A 210 -8.91 -9.63 11.66
N PHE A 211 -8.63 -9.36 10.38
CA PHE A 211 -8.45 -7.99 9.87
C PHE A 211 -9.70 -7.44 9.14
N GLU A 212 -10.59 -8.30 8.64
CA GLU A 212 -11.93 -7.88 8.18
C GLU A 212 -12.93 -7.72 9.35
N GLU A 213 -12.60 -8.22 10.54
CA GLU A 213 -13.44 -8.16 11.76
C GLU A 213 -13.57 -6.78 12.43
N SER A 214 -12.90 -5.73 11.94
CA SER A 214 -13.02 -4.38 12.54
C SER A 214 -13.86 -3.39 11.73
N ASN A 215 -14.23 -3.67 10.48
CA ASN A 215 -15.26 -2.90 9.77
C ASN A 215 -15.68 -3.63 8.48
N PRO A 216 -16.67 -4.54 8.49
CA PRO A 216 -17.10 -5.21 7.28
C PRO A 216 -17.61 -4.17 6.26
N GLU A 217 -17.13 -4.25 5.02
CA GLU A 217 -17.68 -3.42 3.94
C GLU A 217 -19.20 -3.65 3.87
N PRO A 218 -20.01 -2.59 3.78
CA PRO A 218 -21.45 -2.73 3.72
C PRO A 218 -21.85 -3.56 2.50
N LEU A 219 -22.59 -4.65 2.73
CA LEU A 219 -23.11 -5.46 1.64
C LEU A 219 -24.09 -4.65 0.80
N ILE A 220 -24.87 -3.78 1.47
CA ILE A 220 -25.79 -2.83 0.86
C ILE A 220 -25.70 -1.52 1.65
N SER A 221 -25.33 -0.43 0.97
CA SER A 221 -25.41 0.93 1.52
C SER A 221 -26.68 1.61 1.01
N VAL A 222 -27.54 2.05 1.92
CA VAL A 222 -28.77 2.79 1.59
C VAL A 222 -28.65 4.21 2.12
N TYR A 223 -28.96 5.19 1.28
CA TYR A 223 -28.99 6.60 1.67
C TYR A 223 -30.43 7.08 1.70
N PHE A 224 -30.84 7.64 2.85
CA PHE A 224 -32.13 8.30 3.01
C PHE A 224 -31.91 9.80 3.20
N ASP A 225 -32.79 10.60 2.61
CA ASP A 225 -32.92 12.00 2.94
C ASP A 225 -33.78 12.13 4.21
N ASP A 226 -33.16 12.61 5.30
CA ASP A 226 -33.82 12.76 6.60
C ASP A 226 -34.93 13.85 6.57
N SER A 227 -35.05 14.62 5.48
CA SER A 227 -36.16 15.56 5.26
C SER A 227 -37.38 14.96 4.55
N GLU A 228 -37.20 13.83 3.86
CA GLU A 228 -38.26 13.15 3.09
C GLU A 228 -38.80 11.90 3.78
N PHE A 229 -38.00 11.24 4.63
CA PHE A 229 -38.36 9.99 5.28
C PHE A 229 -38.37 10.12 6.80
N THR A 230 -39.41 9.56 7.41
CA THR A 230 -39.45 9.34 8.86
C THR A 230 -38.57 8.17 9.27
N LYS A 231 -38.18 8.10 10.54
CA LYS A 231 -37.37 6.98 11.07
C LYS A 231 -38.11 5.65 10.95
N GLU A 232 -39.43 5.68 11.09
CA GLU A 232 -40.32 4.53 10.95
C GLU A 232 -40.33 4.01 9.51
N GLU A 233 -40.38 4.90 8.51
CA GLU A 233 -40.31 4.54 7.10
C GLU A 233 -38.94 3.99 6.71
N MET A 234 -37.85 4.59 7.21
CA MET A 234 -36.49 4.06 7.01
C MET A 234 -36.37 2.65 7.60
N ALA A 235 -36.87 2.42 8.82
CA ALA A 235 -36.84 1.12 9.48
C ALA A 235 -37.62 0.05 8.70
N ALA A 236 -38.84 0.38 8.25
CA ALA A 236 -39.67 -0.53 7.45
C ALA A 236 -39.01 -0.89 6.11
N PHE A 237 -38.35 0.07 5.45
CA PHE A 237 -37.60 -0.19 4.23
C PHE A 237 -36.41 -1.14 4.47
N LEU A 238 -35.63 -0.89 5.52
CA LEU A 238 -34.48 -1.73 5.86
C LEU A 238 -34.90 -3.16 6.23
N GLU A 239 -36.03 -3.33 6.91
CA GLU A 239 -36.64 -4.63 7.17
C GLU A 239 -37.03 -5.34 5.87
N TYR A 240 -37.71 -4.64 4.95
CA TYR A 240 -38.08 -5.19 3.64
C TYR A 240 -36.86 -5.64 2.82
N VAL A 241 -35.76 -4.88 2.83
CA VAL A 241 -34.50 -5.28 2.16
C VAL A 241 -33.92 -6.54 2.81
N SER A 242 -33.93 -6.63 4.14
CA SER A 242 -33.46 -7.81 4.88
C SER A 242 -34.29 -9.05 4.55
N GLU A 243 -35.62 -8.95 4.52
CA GLU A 243 -36.51 -10.05 4.13
C GLU A 243 -36.31 -10.48 2.67
N SER A 244 -36.18 -9.52 1.76
CA SER A 244 -35.90 -9.78 0.34
C SER A 244 -34.58 -10.54 0.18
N TYR A 245 -33.54 -10.14 0.90
CA TYR A 245 -32.24 -10.83 0.89
C TYR A 245 -32.35 -12.27 1.41
N ARG A 246 -33.10 -12.51 2.49
CA ARG A 246 -33.39 -13.87 3.00
C ARG A 246 -34.10 -14.73 1.97
N SER A 247 -35.09 -14.18 1.26
CA SER A 247 -35.85 -14.91 0.25
C SER A 247 -34.98 -15.41 -0.92
N LEU A 248 -33.84 -14.76 -1.17
CA LEU A 248 -32.85 -15.12 -2.19
C LEU A 248 -31.76 -16.07 -1.67
N GLY A 249 -31.91 -16.60 -0.45
CA GLY A 249 -30.97 -17.54 0.17
C GLY A 249 -29.87 -16.88 1.02
N GLY A 250 -29.97 -15.59 1.31
CA GLY A 250 -29.06 -14.89 2.22
C GLY A 250 -29.33 -15.17 3.71
N GLU A 251 -28.30 -15.02 4.55
CA GLU A 251 -28.38 -15.32 6.00
C GLU A 251 -29.06 -14.24 6.86
N GLY A 252 -29.71 -13.25 6.22
CA GLY A 252 -30.30 -12.08 6.90
C GLY A 252 -29.37 -10.89 7.01
N LEU A 253 -29.94 -9.69 7.16
CA LEU A 253 -29.19 -8.44 7.33
C LEU A 253 -29.54 -7.77 8.66
N LYS A 254 -28.54 -7.22 9.35
CA LYS A 254 -28.69 -6.35 10.51
C LYS A 254 -28.39 -4.90 10.12
N VAL A 255 -29.12 -3.98 10.74
CA VAL A 255 -28.90 -2.53 10.57
C VAL A 255 -27.84 -2.07 11.58
N VAL A 256 -26.84 -1.33 11.09
CA VAL A 256 -25.80 -0.66 11.88
C VAL A 256 -25.90 0.84 11.65
N ASP A 257 -25.84 1.61 12.74
CA ASP A 257 -25.94 3.08 12.76
C ASP A 257 -27.19 3.66 12.06
N GLY A 258 -28.23 2.85 11.92
CA GLY A 258 -29.51 3.24 11.31
C GLY A 258 -29.50 3.38 9.78
N LYS A 259 -28.35 3.20 9.10
CA LYS A 259 -28.22 3.42 7.65
C LYS A 259 -27.43 2.32 6.91
N THR A 260 -26.78 1.41 7.63
CA THR A 260 -25.89 0.40 7.05
C THR A 260 -26.46 -1.00 7.22
N LEU A 261 -26.55 -1.80 6.15
CA LEU A 261 -26.96 -3.20 6.24
C LEU A 261 -25.76 -4.14 6.11
N LEU A 262 -25.57 -4.97 7.13
CA LEU A 262 -24.53 -5.98 7.19
C LEU A 262 -25.15 -7.37 7.32
N PRO A 263 -24.48 -8.45 6.88
CA PRO A 263 -24.89 -9.81 7.21
C PRO A 263 -25.16 -9.98 8.71
N GLU A 264 -26.21 -10.71 9.06
CA GLU A 264 -26.65 -10.91 10.46
C GLU A 264 -25.55 -11.54 11.33
N ASN A 265 -24.69 -12.37 10.72
CA ASN A 265 -23.53 -13.00 11.34
C ASN A 265 -22.30 -12.08 11.47
N ALA A 266 -22.30 -10.89 10.89
CA ALA A 266 -21.21 -9.93 11.06
C ALA A 266 -21.13 -9.54 12.55
N ARG A 267 -19.96 -9.18 13.07
CA ARG A 267 -19.82 -8.58 14.41
C ARG A 267 -19.66 -7.06 14.26
N VAL A 268 -20.43 -6.27 15.02
CA VAL A 268 -20.20 -4.81 15.11
C VAL A 268 -19.37 -4.57 16.36
N VAL A 269 -18.24 -3.89 16.23
CA VAL A 269 -17.55 -3.29 17.38
C VAL A 269 -18.07 -1.86 17.47
N LEU A 270 -18.94 -1.59 18.44
CA LEU A 270 -19.43 -0.25 18.75
C LEU A 270 -18.33 0.58 19.43
#